data_AF-A0A9W4XGJ7-F1
#
_entry.id   AF-A0A9W4XGJ7-F1
#
_cell.length_a   1.000
_cell.length_b   1.000
_cell.length_c   1.000
_cell.angle_alpha   90.00
_cell.angle_beta   90.00
_cell.angle_gamma   90.00
#
_symmetry.space_group_name_H-M   'P 1'
#
loop_
_entity.id
_entity.type
_entity.pdbx_description
1 polymer ?
#
loop_
_entity_poly.entity_id
_entity_poly.type
_entity_poly.pdbx_seq_one_letter_code
_entity_poly.pdbx_strand_id
1 'polypeptide(L)'
;MPLVELQDGPWEWWDIKDAADILWRSTLDPDIHNIASALQSHYQNPQLEVTELITGINASRRGIVVCNGEKITIAFLGCDSNELHMNMWVFAKGPSWWDIPYPVYENGHQVHSFFRDMWHAMRIAAYDAINMAVESMAARGSSPKQIIITGFSMGGGISILAFSEILERIRNRWGSGSDSPQPWAKDENLGSLVQHLTFAAVSAGDFGYYSALNRLYEKHHIRAWDFFNHRDITVHIHHIQFRTWRGHRYTLPEAVVRPFSNEFGGQGHNILGYLKAAEWMCEHGTDQVKSEYRY
;
A
#
# COMPACT_ATOMS: atom_id res chain seq x y z
N MET A 1 -18.20 -14.51 0.47
CA MET A 1 -18.20 -14.09 1.88
C MET A 1 -17.90 -12.60 1.88
N PRO A 2 -18.53 -11.75 2.72
CA PRO A 2 -18.30 -10.31 2.63
C PRO A 2 -16.83 -9.96 2.86
N LEU A 3 -16.37 -8.83 2.31
CA LEU A 3 -15.06 -8.25 2.58
C LEU A 3 -14.83 -8.12 4.09
N VAL A 4 -13.60 -8.39 4.56
CA VAL A 4 -13.29 -8.39 6.00
C VAL A 4 -13.33 -6.97 6.55
N GLU A 5 -14.33 -6.70 7.39
CA GLU A 5 -14.50 -5.43 8.12
C GLU A 5 -13.39 -5.22 9.17
N LEU A 6 -13.08 -3.96 9.53
CA LEU A 6 -12.20 -3.67 10.66
C LEU A 6 -12.94 -4.21 11.90
N GLN A 7 -12.24 -4.98 12.70
CA GLN A 7 -12.77 -5.33 14.00
C GLN A 7 -12.70 -4.10 14.90
N ASP A 8 -13.76 -3.83 15.64
CA ASP A 8 -13.76 -2.82 16.70
C ASP A 8 -12.66 -3.17 17.72
N GLY A 9 -11.44 -2.64 17.56
CA GLY A 9 -10.31 -3.01 18.39
C GLY A 9 -9.05 -2.16 18.18
N PRO A 10 -8.26 -1.94 19.25
CA PRO A 10 -7.08 -1.06 19.20
C PRO A 10 -5.92 -1.61 18.36
N TRP A 11 -5.86 -2.92 18.14
CA TRP A 11 -4.74 -3.60 17.45
C TRP A 11 -4.66 -3.28 15.96
N GLU A 12 -5.78 -3.01 15.30
CA GLU A 12 -5.81 -2.71 13.87
C GLU A 12 -5.30 -1.29 13.57
N TRP A 13 -5.53 -0.35 14.48
CA TRP A 13 -5.02 1.02 14.37
C TRP A 13 -3.49 1.07 14.40
N TRP A 14 -2.83 0.17 15.14
CA TRP A 14 -1.36 0.10 15.16
C TRP A 14 -0.78 -0.33 13.83
N ASP A 15 -1.42 -1.26 13.11
CA ASP A 15 -0.99 -1.67 11.76
C ASP A 15 -1.12 -0.52 10.77
N ILE A 16 -2.23 0.22 10.85
CA ILE A 16 -2.51 1.40 10.01
C ILE A 16 -1.51 2.51 10.32
N LYS A 17 -1.24 2.78 11.61
CA LYS A 17 -0.25 3.76 12.05
C LYS A 17 1.15 3.40 11.55
N ASP A 18 1.58 2.15 11.73
CA ASP A 18 2.89 1.69 11.26
C ASP A 18 3.03 1.84 9.74
N ALA A 19 2.01 1.47 8.97
CA ALA A 19 2.01 1.63 7.53
C ALA A 19 2.14 3.11 7.12
N ALA A 20 1.36 4.00 7.74
CA ALA A 20 1.43 5.43 7.50
C ALA A 20 2.76 6.06 7.94
N ASP A 21 3.34 5.60 9.05
CA ASP A 21 4.61 6.09 9.58
C ASP A 21 5.77 5.70 8.67
N ILE A 22 5.82 4.44 8.22
CA ILE A 22 6.81 3.97 7.25
C ILE A 22 6.68 4.79 5.95
N LEU A 23 5.47 4.96 5.42
CA LEU A 23 5.25 5.76 4.22
C LEU A 23 5.72 7.22 4.40
N TRP A 24 5.40 7.86 5.53
CA TRP A 24 5.81 9.24 5.80
C TRP A 24 7.32 9.38 6.02
N ARG A 25 7.92 8.57 6.90
CA ARG A 25 9.36 8.65 7.19
C ARG A 25 10.20 8.45 5.95
N SER A 26 9.75 7.59 5.03
CA SER A 26 10.44 7.31 3.78
C SER A 26 10.53 8.49 2.82
N THR A 27 9.78 9.57 3.04
CA THR A 27 9.86 10.80 2.24
C THR A 27 10.76 11.87 2.84
N LEU A 28 11.26 11.67 4.07
CA LEU A 28 11.98 12.71 4.82
C LEU A 28 13.42 12.92 4.36
N ASP A 29 14.05 11.91 3.77
CA ASP A 29 15.43 11.95 3.33
C ASP A 29 15.59 11.14 2.03
N PRO A 30 16.25 11.66 0.98
CA PRO A 30 16.50 10.91 -0.24
C PRO A 30 17.46 9.73 -0.05
N ASP A 31 18.33 9.75 0.96
CA ASP A 31 19.29 8.68 1.24
C ASP A 31 18.63 7.54 2.03
N ILE A 32 18.60 6.34 1.44
CA ILE A 32 18.05 5.14 2.07
C ILE A 32 18.76 4.77 3.38
N HIS A 33 20.05 5.07 3.54
CA HIS A 33 20.81 4.76 4.76
C HIS A 33 20.39 5.65 5.94
N ASN A 34 20.08 6.92 5.68
CA ASN A 34 19.52 7.83 6.68
C ASN A 34 18.12 7.38 7.09
N ILE A 35 17.29 6.97 6.12
CA ILE A 35 15.96 6.40 6.39
C ILE A 35 16.06 5.12 7.22
N ALA A 36 16.95 4.20 6.86
CA ALA A 36 17.17 2.97 7.62
C ALA A 36 17.59 3.26 9.07
N SER A 37 18.56 4.16 9.27
CA SER A 37 19.03 4.56 10.60
C SER A 37 17.90 5.21 11.43
N ALA A 38 17.10 6.07 10.80
CA ALA A 38 15.96 6.71 11.46
C ALA A 38 14.89 5.69 11.86
N LEU A 39 14.58 4.73 10.99
CA LEU A 39 13.61 3.66 11.28
C LEU A 39 14.11 2.70 12.35
N GLN A 40 15.38 2.30 12.31
CA GLN A 40 16.02 1.49 13.36
C GLN A 40 15.95 2.17 14.73
N SER A 41 16.25 3.47 14.79
CA SER A 41 16.12 4.26 16.02
C SER A 41 14.67 4.41 16.46
N HIS A 42 13.75 4.64 15.52
CA HIS A 42 12.33 4.83 15.82
C HIS A 42 11.69 3.57 16.40
N TYR A 43 11.90 2.43 15.75
CA TYR A 43 11.38 1.13 16.16
C TYR A 43 12.23 0.44 17.24
N GLN A 44 13.31 1.08 17.70
CA GLN A 44 14.26 0.52 18.66
C GLN A 44 14.77 -0.87 18.25
N ASN A 45 14.94 -1.09 16.95
CA ASN A 45 15.38 -2.35 16.38
C ASN A 45 16.61 -2.13 15.48
N PRO A 46 17.84 -2.37 15.97
CA PRO A 46 19.04 -2.23 15.16
C PRO A 46 19.17 -3.31 14.07
N GLN A 47 18.37 -4.38 14.12
CA GLN A 47 18.32 -5.43 13.09
C GLN A 47 17.23 -5.15 12.04
N LEU A 48 16.53 -4.01 12.11
CA LEU A 48 15.58 -3.61 11.08
C LEU A 48 16.33 -3.37 9.77
N GLU A 49 15.87 -4.03 8.71
CA GLU A 49 16.44 -3.92 7.37
C GLU A 49 15.49 -3.10 6.48
N VAL A 50 16.07 -2.26 5.61
CA VAL A 50 15.32 -1.48 4.63
C VAL A 50 15.94 -1.67 3.26
N THR A 51 15.12 -2.08 2.30
CA THR A 51 15.51 -2.19 0.90
C THR A 51 14.77 -1.14 0.09
N GLU A 52 15.51 -0.37 -0.70
CA GLU A 52 14.94 0.63 -1.61
C GLU A 52 14.41 -0.01 -2.90
N LEU A 53 13.28 0.52 -3.39
CA LEU A 53 12.71 0.18 -4.69
C LEU A 53 12.71 1.42 -5.59
N ILE A 54 13.47 1.32 -6.68
CA ILE A 54 13.57 2.36 -7.72
C ILE A 54 12.94 1.87 -9.02
N THR A 55 12.25 2.75 -9.73
CA THR A 55 11.64 2.41 -11.03
C THR A 55 12.62 2.61 -12.19
N GLY A 56 13.59 3.50 -12.06
CA GLY A 56 14.36 4.01 -13.20
C GLY A 56 13.55 4.85 -14.20
N ILE A 57 12.23 4.99 -13.97
CA ILE A 57 11.29 5.85 -14.70
C ILE A 57 11.23 7.22 -14.01
N ASN A 58 11.22 7.20 -12.67
CA ASN A 58 11.20 8.39 -11.84
C ASN A 58 12.62 8.72 -11.34
N ALA A 59 12.82 10.00 -11.01
CA ALA A 59 14.11 10.48 -10.48
C ALA A 59 14.34 10.08 -9.01
N SER A 60 13.27 9.73 -8.28
CA SER A 60 13.33 9.37 -6.87
C SER A 60 12.73 7.98 -6.61
N ARG A 61 13.08 7.42 -5.45
CA ARG A 61 12.54 6.18 -4.89
C ARG A 61 11.01 6.13 -4.95
N ARG A 62 10.45 5.00 -5.35
CA ARG A 62 8.99 4.80 -5.44
C ARG A 62 8.46 3.70 -4.52
N GLY A 63 9.34 2.99 -3.84
CA GLY A 63 8.93 2.17 -2.71
C GLY A 63 10.09 1.77 -1.82
N ILE A 64 9.75 1.12 -0.72
CA ILE A 64 10.70 0.42 0.14
C ILE A 64 10.09 -0.88 0.65
N VAL A 65 10.95 -1.81 1.02
CA VAL A 65 10.58 -2.98 1.83
C VAL A 65 11.29 -2.86 3.18
N VAL A 66 10.50 -2.84 4.26
CA VAL A 66 10.99 -2.79 5.63
C VAL A 66 10.77 -4.15 6.29
N CYS A 67 11.84 -4.74 6.81
CA CYS A 67 11.80 -5.94 7.64
C CYS A 67 12.06 -5.54 9.09
N ASN A 68 11.04 -5.61 9.94
CA ASN A 68 11.12 -5.28 11.37
C ASN A 68 10.70 -6.49 12.21
N GLY A 69 11.68 -7.29 12.65
CA GLY A 69 11.42 -8.51 13.42
C GLY A 69 10.76 -9.59 12.56
N GLU A 70 9.46 -9.85 12.79
CA GLU A 70 8.62 -10.81 12.05
C GLU A 70 7.61 -10.13 11.11
N LYS A 71 7.73 -8.81 10.93
CA LYS A 71 6.85 -7.98 10.09
C LYS A 71 7.60 -7.51 8.84
N ILE A 72 6.99 -7.70 7.68
CA ILE A 72 7.44 -7.14 6.40
C ILE A 72 6.45 -6.05 5.97
N THR A 73 6.92 -4.84 5.67
CA THR A 73 6.09 -3.78 5.09
C THR A 73 6.63 -3.42 3.71
N ILE A 74 5.82 -3.58 2.68
CA ILE A 74 6.11 -3.21 1.29
C ILE A 74 5.35 -1.90 1.04
N ALA A 75 6.05 -0.78 1.09
CA ALA A 75 5.47 0.55 1.06
C ALA A 75 5.78 1.24 -0.27
N PHE A 76 4.74 1.63 -1.01
CA PHE A 76 4.85 2.37 -2.27
C PHE A 76 4.55 3.84 -2.04
N LEU A 77 5.49 4.70 -2.41
CA LEU A 77 5.45 6.14 -2.09
C LEU A 77 4.58 6.90 -3.09
N GLY A 78 4.02 8.02 -2.61
CA GLY A 78 3.38 9.00 -3.47
C GLY A 78 4.37 9.67 -4.42
N CYS A 79 3.85 10.54 -5.27
CA CYS A 79 4.67 11.30 -6.21
C CYS A 79 5.13 12.62 -5.63
N ASP A 80 6.26 13.11 -6.14
CA ASP A 80 6.68 14.49 -5.91
C ASP A 80 5.72 15.46 -6.62
N SER A 81 5.64 16.72 -6.16
CA SER A 81 4.73 17.73 -6.76
C SER A 81 4.95 17.92 -8.27
N ASN A 82 6.19 17.75 -8.73
CA ASN A 82 6.57 17.87 -10.14
C ASN A 82 6.07 16.70 -11.00
N GLU A 83 5.63 15.60 -10.40
CA GLU A 83 5.18 14.39 -11.08
C GLU A 83 3.68 14.15 -10.95
N LEU A 84 2.95 15.03 -10.23
CA LEU A 84 1.51 14.89 -10.05
C LEU A 84 0.75 14.74 -11.38
N HIS A 85 1.24 15.41 -12.44
CA HIS A 85 0.68 15.32 -13.79
C HIS A 85 0.79 13.90 -14.40
N MET A 86 1.73 13.07 -13.95
CA MET A 86 1.91 11.69 -14.43
C MET A 86 0.78 10.76 -13.96
N ASN A 87 0.02 11.14 -12.92
CA ASN A 87 -1.22 10.45 -12.55
C ASN A 87 -2.30 10.52 -13.63
N MET A 88 -2.12 11.35 -14.67
CA MET A 88 -3.02 11.42 -15.82
C MET A 88 -2.55 10.52 -16.97
N TRP A 89 -1.39 9.88 -16.87
CA TRP A 89 -0.82 9.01 -17.91
C TRP A 89 -1.45 7.61 -17.85
N VAL A 90 -2.77 7.58 -18.03
CA VAL A 90 -3.59 6.36 -17.92
C VAL A 90 -3.42 5.42 -19.10
N PHE A 91 -3.13 5.97 -20.28
CA PHE A 91 -2.91 5.23 -21.52
C PHE A 91 -1.43 5.07 -21.80
N ALA A 92 -1.04 3.89 -22.26
CA ALA A 92 0.31 3.68 -22.75
C ALA A 92 0.50 4.43 -24.06
N LYS A 93 1.75 4.74 -24.37
CA LYS A 93 2.13 5.41 -25.60
C LYS A 93 3.51 4.90 -26.01
N GLY A 94 3.71 4.74 -27.32
CA GLY A 94 5.03 4.45 -27.86
C GLY A 94 6.01 5.62 -27.65
N PRO A 95 7.31 5.41 -27.94
CA PRO A 95 8.36 6.39 -27.67
C PRO A 95 8.24 7.66 -28.53
N SER A 96 7.44 7.62 -29.60
CA SER A 96 7.31 8.75 -30.52
C SER A 96 6.21 9.70 -30.07
N TRP A 97 6.43 11.00 -30.25
CA TRP A 97 5.42 11.99 -29.86
C TRP A 97 4.11 11.86 -30.64
N TRP A 98 4.13 11.26 -31.84
CA TRP A 98 2.95 10.99 -32.69
C TRP A 98 2.26 9.66 -32.41
N ASP A 99 2.79 8.82 -31.52
CA ASP A 99 2.16 7.53 -31.22
C ASP A 99 0.80 7.77 -30.55
N ILE A 100 -0.23 7.09 -31.05
CA ILE A 100 -1.60 7.20 -30.54
C ILE A 100 -1.65 6.49 -29.19
N PRO A 101 -2.09 7.15 -28.10
CA PRO A 101 -2.23 6.49 -26.81
C PRO A 101 -3.24 5.34 -26.87
N TYR A 102 -2.96 4.25 -26.15
CA TYR A 102 -3.80 3.05 -26.14
C TYR A 102 -4.02 2.50 -24.72
N PRO A 103 -5.18 1.87 -24.46
CA PRO A 103 -5.44 1.20 -23.19
C PRO A 103 -4.53 -0.02 -23.01
N VAL A 104 -4.12 -0.25 -21.77
CA VAL A 104 -3.41 -1.47 -21.37
C VAL A 104 -4.30 -2.29 -20.46
N TYR A 105 -4.10 -3.61 -20.51
CA TYR A 105 -4.94 -4.57 -19.82
C TYR A 105 -4.11 -5.54 -19.00
N GLU A 106 -4.59 -5.88 -17.81
CA GLU A 106 -4.09 -6.96 -16.97
C GLU A 106 -5.23 -7.94 -16.74
N ASN A 107 -5.02 -9.21 -17.11
CA ASN A 107 -6.05 -10.27 -17.04
C ASN A 107 -7.39 -9.89 -17.69
N GLY A 108 -7.35 -9.11 -18.78
CA GLY A 108 -8.55 -8.67 -19.51
C GLY A 108 -9.24 -7.43 -18.94
N HIS A 109 -8.68 -6.79 -17.92
CA HIS A 109 -9.21 -5.57 -17.30
C HIS A 109 -8.29 -4.39 -17.56
N GLN A 110 -8.87 -3.23 -17.89
CA GLN A 110 -8.09 -2.03 -18.18
C GLN A 110 -7.43 -1.52 -16.89
N VAL A 111 -6.15 -1.16 -16.97
CA VAL A 111 -5.38 -0.63 -15.85
C VAL A 111 -4.64 0.66 -16.20
N HIS A 112 -4.20 1.38 -15.18
CA HIS A 112 -3.41 2.60 -15.33
C HIS A 112 -2.01 2.26 -15.83
N SER A 113 -1.70 2.62 -17.08
CA SER A 113 -0.43 2.23 -17.73
C SER A 113 0.82 2.67 -16.97
N PHE A 114 0.88 3.93 -16.54
CA PHE A 114 2.05 4.42 -15.80
C PHE A 114 2.28 3.65 -14.49
N PHE A 115 1.23 3.34 -13.74
CA PHE A 115 1.36 2.60 -12.47
C PHE A 115 1.77 1.15 -12.70
N ARG A 116 1.24 0.55 -13.77
CA ARG A 116 1.63 -0.79 -14.21
C ARG A 116 3.12 -0.82 -14.56
N ASP A 117 3.61 0.16 -15.32
CA ASP A 117 5.01 0.21 -15.74
C ASP A 117 5.95 0.46 -14.55
N MET A 118 5.54 1.32 -13.60
CA MET A 118 6.28 1.49 -12.34
C MET A 118 6.36 0.21 -11.51
N TRP A 119 5.25 -0.52 -11.38
CA TRP A 119 5.26 -1.82 -10.70
C TRP A 119 6.18 -2.81 -11.42
N HIS A 120 6.05 -2.97 -12.73
CA HIS A 120 6.90 -3.89 -13.49
C HIS A 120 8.39 -3.56 -13.40
N ALA A 121 8.74 -2.28 -13.33
CA ALA A 121 10.12 -1.85 -13.16
C ALA A 121 10.69 -2.23 -11.79
N MET A 122 9.86 -2.25 -10.74
CA MET A 122 10.28 -2.57 -9.36
C MET A 122 10.08 -4.03 -8.96
N ARG A 123 9.25 -4.81 -9.67
CA ARG A 123 8.75 -6.10 -9.18
C ARG A 123 9.84 -7.10 -8.81
N ILE A 124 10.93 -7.17 -9.58
CA ILE A 124 12.03 -8.11 -9.32
C ILE A 124 12.75 -7.72 -8.03
N ALA A 125 13.11 -6.43 -7.88
CA ALA A 125 13.72 -5.91 -6.67
C ALA A 125 12.80 -6.10 -5.44
N ALA A 126 11.48 -5.92 -5.60
CA ALA A 126 10.52 -6.18 -4.55
C ALA A 126 10.49 -7.67 -4.14
N TYR A 127 10.49 -8.59 -5.11
CA TYR A 127 10.54 -10.03 -4.82
C TYR A 127 11.84 -10.45 -4.14
N ASP A 128 12.97 -9.89 -4.57
CA ASP A 128 14.27 -10.17 -3.97
C ASP A 128 14.34 -9.62 -2.55
N ALA A 129 13.79 -8.42 -2.31
CA ALA A 129 13.70 -7.84 -0.97
C ALA A 129 12.83 -8.69 -0.02
N ILE A 130 11.68 -9.19 -0.49
CA ILE A 130 10.83 -10.10 0.29
C ILE A 130 11.58 -11.42 0.57
N ASN A 131 12.25 -11.99 -0.43
CA ASN A 131 13.05 -13.20 -0.27
C ASN A 131 14.14 -13.02 0.80
N MET A 132 14.93 -11.95 0.70
CA MET A 132 15.99 -11.62 1.66
C MET A 132 15.42 -11.44 3.07
N ALA A 133 14.30 -10.74 3.21
CA ALA A 133 13.64 -10.56 4.51
C ALA A 133 13.22 -11.91 5.13
N VAL A 134 12.61 -12.81 4.34
CA VAL A 134 12.20 -14.15 4.81
C VAL A 134 13.42 -15.01 5.17
N GLU A 135 14.49 -14.98 4.36
CA GLU A 135 15.73 -15.70 4.62
C GLU A 135 16.44 -15.19 5.88
N SER A 136 16.47 -13.87 6.07
CA SER A 136 17.00 -13.19 7.26
C SER A 136 16.22 -13.59 8.51
N MET A 137 14.89 -13.66 8.45
CA MET A 137 14.05 -14.18 9.54
C MET A 137 14.33 -15.66 9.83
N ALA A 138 14.42 -16.50 8.79
CA ALA A 138 14.67 -17.93 8.93
C ALA A 138 16.05 -18.21 9.57
N ALA A 139 17.08 -17.44 9.21
CA ALA A 139 18.41 -17.53 9.81
C ALA A 139 18.40 -17.22 11.32
N ARG A 140 17.43 -16.44 11.80
CA ARG A 140 17.20 -16.17 13.23
C ARG A 140 16.25 -17.16 13.91
N GLY A 141 15.78 -18.19 13.20
CA GLY A 141 14.81 -19.16 13.71
C GLY A 141 13.37 -18.62 13.77
N SER A 142 13.06 -17.60 12.97
CA SER A 142 11.76 -16.93 12.91
C SER A 142 11.10 -17.09 11.54
N SER A 143 9.83 -16.71 11.43
CA SER A 143 9.10 -16.65 10.17
C SER A 143 8.26 -15.38 10.11
N PRO A 144 7.82 -14.94 8.92
CA PRO A 144 6.86 -13.86 8.82
C PRO A 144 5.59 -14.16 9.62
N LYS A 145 5.17 -13.20 10.44
CA LYS A 145 3.85 -13.19 11.08
C LYS A 145 2.92 -12.16 10.46
N GLN A 146 3.48 -11.18 9.77
CA GLN A 146 2.70 -10.13 9.13
C GLN A 146 3.41 -9.57 7.89
N ILE A 147 2.66 -9.36 6.82
CA ILE A 147 3.09 -8.74 5.57
C ILE A 147 2.07 -7.64 5.23
N ILE A 148 2.47 -6.39 5.35
CA ILE A 148 1.65 -5.24 4.96
C ILE A 148 2.10 -4.76 3.58
N ILE A 149 1.20 -4.84 2.61
CA ILE A 149 1.37 -4.15 1.33
C ILE A 149 0.64 -2.82 1.47
N THR A 150 1.33 -1.71 1.23
CA THR A 150 0.75 -0.38 1.43
C THR A 150 1.19 0.63 0.41
N GLY A 151 0.38 1.66 0.19
CA GLY A 151 0.75 2.76 -0.68
C GLY A 151 -0.03 4.03 -0.39
N PHE A 152 0.63 5.16 -0.67
CA PHE A 152 0.03 6.49 -0.58
C PHE A 152 -0.10 7.12 -1.97
N SER A 153 -1.23 7.79 -2.27
CA SER A 153 -1.38 8.55 -3.53
C SER A 153 -1.10 7.68 -4.77
N MET A 154 -0.22 8.12 -5.66
CA MET A 154 0.35 7.34 -6.77
C MET A 154 0.82 5.95 -6.33
N GLY A 155 1.55 5.86 -5.22
CA GLY A 155 2.01 4.60 -4.64
C GLY A 155 0.86 3.69 -4.22
N GLY A 156 -0.27 4.24 -3.80
CA GLY A 156 -1.50 3.46 -3.58
C GLY A 156 -2.02 2.84 -4.88
N GLY A 157 -1.93 3.56 -6.00
CA GLY A 157 -2.23 3.01 -7.32
C GLY A 157 -1.28 1.89 -7.75
N ILE A 158 0.02 2.04 -7.47
CA ILE A 158 1.03 0.99 -7.70
C ILE A 158 0.74 -0.24 -6.84
N SER A 159 0.45 -0.04 -5.55
CA SER A 159 0.20 -1.15 -4.62
C SER A 159 -1.04 -1.95 -5.01
N ILE A 160 -2.07 -1.29 -5.56
CA ILE A 160 -3.27 -1.94 -6.13
C ILE A 160 -2.91 -2.92 -7.24
N LEU A 161 -2.03 -2.51 -8.16
CA LEU A 161 -1.61 -3.36 -9.27
C LEU A 161 -0.63 -4.45 -8.82
N ALA A 162 0.23 -4.14 -7.86
CA ALA A 162 1.23 -5.06 -7.33
C ALA A 162 0.64 -6.18 -6.46
N PHE A 163 -0.47 -5.91 -5.77
CA PHE A 163 -0.99 -6.78 -4.71
C PHE A 163 -1.15 -8.23 -5.14
N SER A 164 -1.88 -8.47 -6.24
CA SER A 164 -2.19 -9.83 -6.70
C SER A 164 -0.92 -10.60 -7.04
N GLU A 165 0.05 -9.96 -7.70
CA GLU A 165 1.32 -10.60 -8.05
C GLU A 165 2.18 -10.90 -6.81
N ILE A 166 2.23 -9.98 -5.82
CA ILE A 166 2.95 -10.22 -4.55
C ILE A 166 2.31 -11.38 -3.78
N LEU A 167 0.97 -11.43 -3.71
CA LEU A 167 0.27 -12.53 -3.05
C LEU A 167 0.55 -13.87 -3.75
N GLU A 168 0.45 -13.92 -5.08
CA GLU A 168 0.78 -15.13 -5.84
C GLU A 168 2.26 -15.53 -5.67
N ARG A 169 3.17 -14.56 -5.58
CA ARG A 169 4.58 -14.84 -5.28
C ARG A 169 4.74 -15.51 -3.92
N ILE A 170 4.07 -15.03 -2.88
CA ILE A 170 4.09 -15.63 -1.54
C ILE A 170 3.51 -17.05 -1.60
N ARG A 171 2.35 -17.22 -2.24
CA ARG A 171 1.65 -18.51 -2.38
C ARG A 171 2.49 -19.55 -3.12
N ASN A 172 3.18 -19.15 -4.19
CA ASN A 172 3.98 -20.07 -5.01
C ASN A 172 5.37 -20.34 -4.43
N ARG A 173 5.94 -19.40 -3.65
CA ARG A 173 7.27 -19.58 -3.08
C ARG A 173 7.24 -20.32 -1.74
N TRP A 174 6.33 -19.94 -0.85
CA TRP A 174 6.24 -20.50 0.51
C TRP A 174 4.88 -21.10 0.83
N GLY A 175 3.82 -20.74 0.11
CA GLY A 175 2.46 -21.19 0.42
C GLY A 175 2.04 -22.48 -0.26
N SER A 176 0.72 -22.61 -0.47
CA SER A 176 0.09 -23.81 -1.03
C SER A 176 0.52 -24.16 -2.46
N GLY A 177 1.10 -23.20 -3.20
CA GLY A 177 1.64 -23.42 -4.55
C GLY A 177 3.11 -23.83 -4.58
N SER A 178 3.77 -23.95 -3.42
CA SER A 178 5.18 -24.35 -3.31
C SER A 178 5.32 -25.88 -3.21
N ASP A 179 6.44 -26.41 -3.70
CA ASP A 179 6.82 -27.82 -3.49
C ASP A 179 7.13 -28.14 -2.01
N SER A 180 7.44 -27.11 -1.22
CA SER A 180 7.68 -27.22 0.23
C SER A 180 6.92 -26.13 0.99
N PRO A 181 5.59 -26.27 1.13
CA PRO A 181 4.76 -25.27 1.79
C PRO A 181 5.18 -25.05 3.25
N GLN A 182 5.44 -23.80 3.59
CA GLN A 182 5.67 -23.35 4.94
C GLN A 182 4.33 -23.16 5.67
N PRO A 183 4.20 -23.59 6.94
CA PRO A 183 2.93 -23.47 7.67
C PRO A 183 2.35 -22.05 7.70
N TRP A 184 3.21 -21.03 7.86
CA TRP A 184 2.79 -19.63 7.96
C TRP A 184 2.21 -19.06 6.65
N ALA A 185 2.55 -19.63 5.49
CA ALA A 185 2.18 -19.08 4.17
C ALA A 185 1.03 -19.85 3.48
N LYS A 186 0.44 -20.86 4.13
CA LYS A 186 -0.68 -21.60 3.56
C LYS A 186 -1.89 -20.70 3.31
N ASP A 187 -2.71 -21.05 2.32
CA ASP A 187 -3.89 -20.27 1.92
C ASP A 187 -4.84 -19.94 3.10
N GLU A 188 -4.98 -20.84 4.07
CA GLU A 188 -5.79 -20.68 5.29
C GLU A 188 -5.25 -19.64 6.29
N ASN A 189 -3.96 -19.30 6.19
CA ASN A 189 -3.27 -18.33 7.05
C ASN A 189 -3.07 -16.97 6.37
N LEU A 190 -3.41 -16.83 5.08
CA LEU A 190 -3.17 -15.58 4.34
C LEU A 190 -3.95 -14.39 4.91
N GLY A 191 -5.13 -14.60 5.50
CA GLY A 191 -5.95 -13.53 6.06
C GLY A 191 -5.38 -12.90 7.33
N SER A 192 -4.61 -13.66 8.12
CA SER A 192 -3.88 -13.14 9.27
C SER A 192 -2.48 -12.64 8.90
N LEU A 193 -1.87 -13.27 7.89
CA LEU A 193 -0.53 -12.92 7.41
C LEU A 193 -0.52 -11.62 6.59
N VAL A 194 -1.41 -11.45 5.61
CA VAL A 194 -1.31 -10.40 4.58
C VAL A 194 -2.38 -9.34 4.77
N GLN A 195 -2.00 -8.07 4.60
CA GLN A 195 -2.90 -6.93 4.60
C GLN A 195 -2.62 -6.00 3.42
N HIS A 196 -3.65 -5.29 2.96
CA HIS A 196 -3.52 -4.25 1.94
C HIS A 196 -4.13 -2.92 2.37
N LEU A 197 -3.28 -2.01 2.84
CA LEU A 197 -3.69 -0.71 3.40
C LEU A 197 -3.27 0.39 2.42
N THR A 198 -4.20 1.22 1.94
CA THR A 198 -3.83 2.41 1.15
C THR A 198 -4.33 3.68 1.76
N PHE A 199 -3.62 4.76 1.48
CA PHE A 199 -3.92 6.10 1.95
C PHE A 199 -4.05 7.01 0.73
N ALA A 200 -5.21 7.65 0.56
CA ALA A 200 -5.46 8.54 -0.58
C ALA A 200 -5.11 7.91 -1.95
N ALA A 201 -5.33 6.60 -2.14
CA ALA A 201 -4.83 5.91 -3.33
C ALA A 201 -5.42 6.50 -4.61
N VAL A 202 -4.57 6.75 -5.61
CA VAL A 202 -5.04 7.03 -6.96
C VAL A 202 -5.53 5.72 -7.58
N SER A 203 -6.73 5.74 -8.14
CA SER A 203 -7.34 4.53 -8.69
C SER A 203 -6.56 3.98 -9.89
N ALA A 204 -6.37 2.66 -9.94
CA ALA A 204 -5.45 2.02 -10.89
C ALA A 204 -6.07 1.01 -11.85
N GLY A 205 -7.34 0.62 -11.68
CA GLY A 205 -8.02 -0.38 -12.51
C GLY A 205 -9.46 -0.01 -12.80
N ASP A 206 -10.04 -0.64 -13.81
CA ASP A 206 -11.48 -0.53 -14.09
C ASP A 206 -12.33 -1.31 -13.06
N PHE A 207 -13.65 -1.25 -13.22
CA PHE A 207 -14.58 -2.00 -12.36
C PHE A 207 -14.32 -3.52 -12.34
N GLY A 208 -13.93 -4.10 -13.48
CA GLY A 208 -13.64 -5.53 -13.60
C GLY A 208 -12.39 -5.90 -12.81
N TYR A 209 -11.33 -5.10 -12.90
CA TYR A 209 -10.10 -5.27 -12.13
C TYR A 209 -10.39 -5.29 -10.63
N TYR A 210 -11.12 -4.29 -10.12
CA TYR A 210 -11.46 -4.24 -8.69
C TYR A 210 -12.41 -5.36 -8.26
N SER A 211 -13.32 -5.79 -9.12
CA SER A 211 -14.18 -6.94 -8.84
C SER A 211 -13.35 -8.22 -8.67
N ALA A 212 -12.35 -8.44 -9.52
CA ALA A 212 -11.43 -9.57 -9.39
C ALA A 212 -10.57 -9.46 -8.12
N LEU A 213 -10.06 -8.26 -7.81
CA LEU A 213 -9.26 -8.00 -6.62
C LEU A 213 -10.06 -8.21 -5.32
N ASN A 214 -11.31 -7.76 -5.27
CA ASN A 214 -12.19 -7.96 -4.10
C ASN A 214 -12.49 -9.44 -3.88
N ARG A 215 -12.73 -10.23 -4.95
CA ARG A 215 -12.88 -11.68 -4.83
C ARG A 215 -11.63 -12.36 -4.27
N LEU A 216 -10.44 -11.85 -4.61
CA LEU A 216 -9.18 -12.36 -4.06
C LEU A 216 -9.10 -12.09 -2.55
N TYR A 217 -9.48 -10.88 -2.11
CA TYR A 217 -9.56 -10.56 -0.68
C TYR A 217 -10.55 -11.45 0.07
N GLU A 218 -11.75 -11.63 -0.48
CA GLU A 218 -12.78 -12.49 0.11
C GLU A 218 -12.34 -13.95 0.20
N LYS A 219 -11.72 -14.47 -0.86
CA LYS A 219 -11.25 -15.86 -0.94
C LYS A 219 -10.22 -16.20 0.14
N HIS A 220 -9.32 -15.26 0.42
CA HIS A 220 -8.19 -15.46 1.33
C HIS A 220 -8.36 -14.74 2.67
N HIS A 221 -9.54 -14.17 2.95
CA HIS A 221 -9.84 -13.40 4.15
C HIS A 221 -8.86 -12.25 4.42
N ILE A 222 -8.39 -11.59 3.36
CA ILE A 222 -7.37 -10.55 3.46
C ILE A 222 -8.05 -9.23 3.87
N ARG A 223 -7.48 -8.59 4.90
CA ARG A 223 -7.88 -7.25 5.31
C ARG A 223 -7.37 -6.22 4.29
N ALA A 224 -8.31 -5.53 3.63
CA ALA A 224 -8.01 -4.59 2.56
C ALA A 224 -8.78 -3.28 2.75
N TRP A 225 -8.05 -2.20 3.07
CA TRP A 225 -8.60 -0.91 3.47
C TRP A 225 -8.04 0.23 2.64
N ASP A 226 -8.92 1.12 2.19
CA ASP A 226 -8.60 2.36 1.50
C ASP A 226 -9.01 3.55 2.37
N PHE A 227 -8.03 4.20 3.00
CA PHE A 227 -8.22 5.35 3.87
C PHE A 227 -8.26 6.64 3.07
N PHE A 228 -9.33 7.41 3.25
CA PHE A 228 -9.61 8.62 2.49
C PHE A 228 -9.93 9.78 3.43
N ASN A 229 -9.25 10.91 3.28
CA ASN A 229 -9.64 12.16 3.91
C ASN A 229 -10.78 12.77 3.09
N HIS A 230 -11.93 13.03 3.71
CA HIS A 230 -13.09 13.61 3.02
C HIS A 230 -12.82 15.02 2.42
N ARG A 231 -11.74 15.70 2.84
CA ARG A 231 -11.28 16.98 2.28
C ARG A 231 -10.23 16.85 1.20
N ASP A 232 -9.82 15.63 0.86
CA ASP A 232 -8.83 15.40 -0.17
C ASP A 232 -9.42 15.73 -1.56
N ILE A 233 -8.96 16.84 -2.13
CA ILE A 233 -9.44 17.32 -3.43
C ILE A 233 -8.80 16.59 -4.61
N THR A 234 -7.74 15.81 -4.39
CA THR A 234 -7.10 15.08 -5.50
C THR A 234 -8.00 13.99 -6.03
N VAL A 235 -9.02 13.53 -5.28
CA VAL A 235 -10.03 12.59 -5.78
C VAL A 235 -10.68 13.05 -7.09
N HIS A 236 -10.76 14.36 -7.32
CA HIS A 236 -11.34 14.93 -8.54
C HIS A 236 -10.48 14.74 -9.79
N ILE A 237 -9.17 14.49 -9.64
CA ILE A 237 -8.26 14.25 -10.77
C ILE A 237 -8.27 12.80 -11.23
N HIS A 238 -8.95 11.89 -10.51
CA HIS A 238 -9.03 10.49 -10.91
C HIS A 238 -9.75 10.36 -12.25
N HIS A 239 -9.10 9.64 -13.16
CA HIS A 239 -9.66 9.35 -14.47
C HIS A 239 -10.97 8.58 -14.34
N ILE A 240 -12.00 9.01 -15.08
CA ILE A 240 -13.38 8.54 -14.89
C ILE A 240 -13.53 7.01 -14.98
N GLN A 241 -12.77 6.38 -15.89
CA GLN A 241 -12.79 4.94 -16.13
C GLN A 241 -12.28 4.10 -14.94
N PHE A 242 -11.56 4.72 -14.00
CA PHE A 242 -11.00 4.07 -12.82
C PHE A 242 -11.67 4.52 -11.52
N ARG A 243 -12.77 5.30 -11.57
CA ARG A 243 -13.50 5.78 -10.38
C ARG A 243 -14.31 4.66 -9.73
N THR A 244 -13.61 3.70 -9.18
CA THR A 244 -14.13 2.48 -8.56
C THR A 244 -13.28 2.17 -7.33
N TRP A 245 -13.88 1.48 -6.36
CA TRP A 245 -13.30 1.25 -5.05
C TRP A 245 -12.90 -0.22 -4.88
N ARG A 246 -11.79 -0.46 -4.17
CA ARG A 246 -11.37 -1.78 -3.71
C ARG A 246 -11.67 -1.93 -2.22
N GLY A 247 -11.81 -3.17 -1.76
CA GLY A 247 -11.92 -3.49 -0.34
C GLY A 247 -12.98 -2.64 0.36
N HIS A 248 -12.69 -2.28 1.61
CA HIS A 248 -13.48 -1.32 2.35
C HIS A 248 -12.86 0.08 2.22
N ARG A 249 -13.70 1.06 1.89
CA ARG A 249 -13.31 2.47 1.94
C ARG A 249 -13.61 3.03 3.32
N TYR A 250 -12.59 3.56 3.95
CA TYR A 250 -12.67 4.24 5.23
C TYR A 250 -12.51 5.75 5.02
N THR A 251 -13.62 6.49 5.13
CA THR A 251 -13.58 7.95 5.07
C THR A 251 -13.32 8.49 6.47
N LEU A 252 -12.17 9.16 6.66
CA LEU A 252 -11.78 9.74 7.94
C LEU A 252 -12.83 10.75 8.43
N PRO A 253 -13.39 10.56 9.65
CA PRO A 253 -14.35 11.49 10.22
C PRO A 253 -13.74 12.89 10.43
N GLU A 254 -14.55 13.94 10.31
CA GLU A 254 -14.12 15.33 10.56
C GLU A 254 -13.50 15.51 11.95
N ALA A 255 -13.98 14.79 12.96
CA ALA A 255 -13.41 14.86 14.31
C ALA A 255 -11.95 14.39 14.38
N VAL A 256 -11.57 13.44 13.52
CA VAL A 256 -10.21 12.92 13.39
C VAL A 256 -9.37 13.81 12.48
N VAL A 257 -9.96 14.34 11.40
CA VAL A 257 -9.25 15.18 10.41
C VAL A 257 -8.98 16.59 10.94
N ARG A 258 -9.98 17.24 11.56
CA ARG A 258 -9.93 18.66 11.94
C ARG A 258 -8.71 19.04 12.77
N PRO A 259 -8.32 18.29 13.82
CA PRO A 259 -7.15 18.62 14.63
C PRO A 259 -5.84 18.64 13.85
N PHE A 260 -5.77 17.91 12.73
CA PHE A 260 -4.55 17.71 11.93
C PHE A 260 -4.67 18.31 10.53
N SER A 261 -5.54 19.32 10.35
CA SER A 261 -5.82 19.91 9.03
C SER A 261 -4.55 20.43 8.35
N ASN A 262 -3.56 20.92 9.11
CA ASN A 262 -2.30 21.42 8.57
C ASN A 262 -1.41 20.27 8.06
N GLU A 263 -1.41 19.14 8.75
CA GLU A 263 -0.64 17.95 8.44
C GLU A 263 -1.15 17.23 7.19
N PHE A 264 -2.44 17.35 6.88
CA PHE A 264 -3.01 16.96 5.58
C PHE A 264 -2.64 17.92 4.44
N GLY A 265 -2.12 19.12 4.74
CA GLY A 265 -1.75 20.13 3.76
C GLY A 265 -2.95 20.79 3.06
N GLY A 266 -2.66 21.81 2.23
CA GLY A 266 -3.71 22.64 1.61
C GLY A 266 -4.65 21.90 0.64
N GLN A 267 -4.27 20.71 0.18
CA GLN A 267 -5.10 19.86 -0.69
C GLN A 267 -5.82 18.75 0.09
N GLY A 268 -5.59 18.62 1.40
CA GLY A 268 -6.08 17.46 2.16
C GLY A 268 -5.32 16.15 1.87
N HIS A 269 -4.23 16.21 1.09
CA HIS A 269 -3.54 15.07 0.47
C HIS A 269 -2.08 14.97 0.91
N ASN A 270 -1.84 14.68 2.19
CA ASN A 270 -0.49 14.47 2.71
C ASN A 270 -0.47 13.31 3.70
N ILE A 271 0.46 12.38 3.51
CA ILE A 271 0.61 11.16 4.31
C ILE A 271 0.83 11.47 5.80
N LEU A 272 1.44 12.60 6.15
CA LEU A 272 1.60 13.00 7.55
C LEU A 272 0.24 13.17 8.25
N GLY A 273 -0.76 13.73 7.58
CA GLY A 273 -2.12 13.84 8.13
C GLY A 273 -2.75 12.48 8.43
N TYR A 274 -2.55 11.50 7.55
CA TYR A 274 -3.01 10.13 7.76
C TYR A 274 -2.30 9.44 8.93
N LEU A 275 -0.99 9.67 9.08
CA LEU A 275 -0.25 9.22 10.26
C LEU A 275 -0.83 9.83 11.54
N LYS A 276 -1.08 11.15 11.57
CA LYS A 276 -1.68 11.81 12.75
C LYS A 276 -3.07 11.31 13.08
N ALA A 277 -3.89 11.06 12.06
CA ALA A 277 -5.19 10.43 12.24
C ALA A 277 -5.05 9.02 12.86
N ALA A 278 -4.11 8.21 12.38
CA ALA A 278 -3.86 6.87 12.92
C ALA A 278 -3.30 6.90 14.34
N GLU A 279 -2.40 7.83 14.67
CA GLU A 279 -1.94 8.07 16.04
C GLU A 279 -3.10 8.40 16.98
N TRP A 280 -3.98 9.31 16.57
CA TRP A 280 -5.16 9.67 17.33
C TRP A 280 -6.08 8.47 17.57
N MET A 281 -6.35 7.66 16.55
CA MET A 281 -7.18 6.45 16.67
C MET A 281 -6.53 5.39 17.59
N CYS A 282 -5.20 5.23 17.54
CA CYS A 282 -4.46 4.36 18.47
C CYS A 282 -4.61 4.82 19.92
N GLU A 283 -4.44 6.13 20.17
CA GLU A 283 -4.51 6.72 21.51
C GLU A 283 -5.90 6.63 22.12
N HIS A 284 -6.95 6.81 21.31
CA HIS A 284 -8.34 6.83 21.78
C HIS A 284 -9.00 5.46 21.71
N GLY A 285 -8.38 4.48 21.05
CA GLY A 285 -8.93 3.13 20.85
C GLY A 285 -10.22 3.11 20.04
N THR A 286 -10.55 4.20 19.36
CA THR A 286 -11.77 4.40 18.60
C THR A 286 -11.56 5.46 17.53
N ASP A 287 -12.30 5.34 16.44
CA ASP A 287 -12.53 6.39 15.46
C ASP A 287 -13.82 7.19 15.74
N GLN A 288 -14.63 6.71 16.71
CA GLN A 288 -15.96 7.22 17.01
C GLN A 288 -15.88 8.47 17.89
N VAL A 289 -15.83 9.62 17.23
CA VAL A 289 -16.97 10.53 17.42
C VAL A 289 -18.13 9.89 16.65
N LYS A 290 -18.98 9.12 17.34
CA LYS A 290 -20.09 8.33 16.78
C LYS A 290 -20.73 9.02 15.57
N SER A 291 -20.49 8.51 14.37
CA SER A 291 -21.35 8.86 13.24
C SER A 291 -22.73 8.26 13.55
N GLU A 292 -23.78 9.08 13.51
CA GLU A 292 -25.16 8.64 13.72
C GLU A 292 -25.70 7.74 12.58
N TYR A 293 -24.83 7.21 11.72
CA TYR A 293 -25.21 6.46 10.54
C TYR A 293 -24.52 5.10 10.52
N ARG A 294 -25.28 4.09 10.99
CA ARG A 294 -25.13 2.70 10.55
C ARG A 294 -25.73 2.61 9.14
N TYR A 295 -24.93 2.27 8.14
CA TYR A 295 -25.44 1.84 6.83
C TYR A 295 -25.53 0.32 6.78
#